data_AF-A0A401JF88-F1
#
_entry.id   AF-A0A401JF88-F1
#
_cell.length_a   1.000
_cell.length_b   1.000
_cell.length_c   1.000
_cell.angle_alpha   90.00
_cell.angle_beta   90.00
_cell.angle_gamma   90.00
#
_symmetry.space_group_name_H-M   'P 1'
#
loop_
_entity.id
_entity.type
_entity.pdbx_description
1 polymer ?
#
loop_
_entity_poly.entity_id
_entity_poly.type
_entity_poly.pdbx_seq_one_letter_code
_entity_poly.pdbx_strand_id
1 'polypeptide(L)'
;MSIAATFDFLRRAAQTATIRTGRGFADFLTSRIVQATTEPSLLAAMERLLKSLGSDISYIGGEKMARFMAAAGGVEAPGLLSWLRAYPNMAAMIALLRNDDDYAAALASIQLPAAQVGDRGSAPPSRPWQIGISAICTSPLAHGADGKAGNATLFRRQQVLSTTGQVLDLPFYAGNAVRGQLRDILADHFIGALGLTVSRVRPPLALWFFHALYAGGVLEEGGGDAIKAVGNELGNNGTLRTEGVHRLRDHLPALSLLGVALGNRVLPGRLYAGDLRPRCREWGNGAIDAAELMEWTFLTRREDHEDHADNHSMIANTECLRTGTVLEGGIDLDTHAGDLERSALGCGLALLQQRGLLGAENRRGLGRVDMAISGAPDPALYLDWLAAEKPRILDYLAGIHATDTSGNDAILGAQRAAKSKPKGKPAKAAVAPEPFQDDSLAGL
;
A
#
# COMPACT_ATOMS: atom_id res chain seq x y z
N MET A 1 30.08 -18.35 -21.40
CA MET A 1 29.47 -17.92 -22.69
C MET A 1 28.17 -17.14 -22.49
N SER A 2 27.30 -17.58 -21.57
CA SER A 2 25.98 -16.98 -21.32
C SER A 2 26.05 -15.54 -20.78
N ILE A 3 27.04 -15.23 -19.92
CA ILE A 3 27.29 -13.88 -19.40
C ILE A 3 27.54 -12.90 -20.56
N ALA A 4 28.54 -13.19 -21.41
CA ALA A 4 28.89 -12.33 -22.54
C ALA A 4 27.71 -12.14 -23.49
N ALA A 5 26.99 -13.22 -23.85
CA ALA A 5 25.83 -13.12 -24.73
C ALA A 5 24.72 -12.21 -24.16
N THR A 6 24.47 -12.29 -22.85
CA THR A 6 23.47 -11.46 -22.16
C THR A 6 23.88 -10.00 -22.11
N PHE A 7 25.15 -9.72 -21.80
CA PHE A 7 25.65 -8.36 -21.75
C PHE A 7 25.84 -7.73 -23.13
N ASP A 8 26.17 -8.51 -24.15
CA ASP A 8 26.23 -8.03 -25.53
C ASP A 8 24.84 -7.60 -26.02
N PHE A 9 23.80 -8.35 -25.63
CA PHE A 9 22.42 -7.96 -25.84
C PHE A 9 22.09 -6.66 -25.08
N LEU A 10 22.41 -6.60 -23.78
CA LEU A 10 22.12 -5.43 -22.92
C LEU A 10 22.81 -4.16 -23.44
N ARG A 11 24.10 -4.25 -23.77
CA ARG A 11 24.91 -3.18 -24.36
C ARG A 11 24.30 -2.70 -25.66
N ARG A 12 23.85 -3.62 -26.52
CA ARG A 12 23.23 -3.24 -27.80
C ARG A 12 21.84 -2.63 -27.63
N ALA A 13 21.02 -3.14 -26.72
CA ALA A 13 19.73 -2.57 -26.36
C ALA A 13 19.90 -1.13 -25.84
N ALA A 14 20.90 -0.89 -24.99
CA ALA A 14 21.23 0.44 -24.49
C ALA A 14 21.70 1.39 -25.60
N GLN A 15 22.57 0.93 -26.50
CA GLN A 15 23.08 1.74 -27.63
C GLN A 15 22.01 2.11 -28.66
N THR A 16 20.93 1.32 -28.74
CA THR A 16 19.85 1.47 -29.73
C THR A 16 18.58 2.01 -29.08
N ALA A 17 18.65 2.44 -27.83
CA ALA A 17 17.53 3.07 -27.13
C ALA A 17 17.14 4.37 -27.83
N THR A 18 15.84 4.51 -28.13
CA THR A 18 15.30 5.68 -28.84
C THR A 18 14.64 6.69 -27.87
N ILE A 19 14.43 6.28 -26.62
CA ILE A 19 13.78 7.11 -25.61
C ILE A 19 14.71 8.22 -25.13
N ARG A 20 14.23 9.46 -25.20
CA ARG A 20 14.90 10.63 -24.61
C ARG A 20 14.61 10.70 -23.11
N THR A 21 15.63 11.02 -22.32
CA THR A 21 15.53 11.15 -20.86
C THR A 21 16.18 12.45 -20.40
N GLY A 22 15.52 13.16 -19.48
CA GLY A 22 16.11 14.32 -18.79
C GLY A 22 17.05 13.94 -17.63
N ARG A 23 17.15 12.64 -17.31
CA ARG A 23 18.08 12.08 -16.30
C ARG A 23 19.29 11.47 -17.00
N GLY A 24 20.38 11.31 -16.24
CA GLY A 24 21.56 10.57 -16.71
C GLY A 24 21.18 9.19 -17.26
N PHE A 25 21.71 8.84 -18.43
CA PHE A 25 21.29 7.62 -19.13
C PHE A 25 21.60 6.35 -18.35
N ALA A 26 22.68 6.33 -17.56
CA ALA A 26 23.02 5.22 -16.67
C ALA A 26 21.91 4.96 -15.63
N ASP A 27 21.45 5.99 -14.92
CA ASP A 27 20.37 5.86 -13.92
C ASP A 27 19.04 5.46 -14.56
N PHE A 28 18.78 5.97 -15.77
CA PHE A 28 17.64 5.57 -16.57
C PHE A 28 17.70 4.08 -16.93
N LEU A 29 18.85 3.61 -17.45
CA LEU A 29 19.07 2.21 -17.81
C LEU A 29 18.96 1.30 -16.57
N THR A 30 19.57 1.66 -15.44
CA THR A 30 19.39 0.95 -14.16
C THR A 30 17.90 0.81 -13.83
N SER A 31 17.13 1.89 -13.89
CA SER A 31 15.70 1.86 -13.59
C SER A 31 14.95 0.87 -14.50
N ARG A 32 15.32 0.81 -15.78
CA ARG A 32 14.73 -0.12 -16.75
C ARG A 32 15.17 -1.56 -16.51
N ILE A 33 16.42 -1.82 -16.13
CA ILE A 33 16.90 -3.16 -15.73
C ILE A 33 16.14 -3.64 -14.49
N VAL A 34 15.94 -2.79 -13.49
CA VAL A 34 15.14 -3.14 -12.30
C VAL A 34 13.71 -3.52 -12.69
N GLN A 35 13.05 -2.72 -13.53
CA GLN A 35 11.70 -3.03 -14.01
C GLN A 35 11.66 -4.33 -14.82
N ALA A 36 12.60 -4.51 -15.75
CA ALA A 36 12.71 -5.66 -16.63
C ALA A 36 12.93 -6.96 -15.84
N THR A 37 13.79 -6.92 -14.83
CA THR A 37 14.18 -8.11 -14.07
C THR A 37 13.11 -8.58 -13.08
N THR A 38 11.99 -7.86 -12.93
CA THR A 38 10.80 -8.37 -12.23
C THR A 38 10.15 -9.57 -12.94
N GLU A 39 10.42 -9.74 -14.24
CA GLU A 39 9.91 -10.85 -15.04
C GLU A 39 10.46 -12.22 -14.58
N PRO A 40 9.73 -13.32 -14.79
CA PRO A 40 10.08 -14.65 -14.27
C PRO A 40 11.32 -15.28 -14.93
N SER A 41 11.62 -14.90 -16.18
CA SER A 41 12.73 -15.49 -16.96
C SER A 41 13.64 -14.43 -17.56
N LEU A 42 14.88 -14.82 -17.87
CA LEU A 42 15.86 -13.91 -18.48
C LEU A 42 15.38 -13.41 -19.85
N LEU A 43 14.72 -14.27 -20.63
CA LEU A 43 14.14 -13.92 -21.92
C LEU A 43 13.04 -12.86 -21.77
N ALA A 44 12.07 -13.10 -20.89
CA ALA A 44 10.98 -12.16 -20.64
C ALA A 44 11.50 -10.81 -20.12
N ALA A 45 12.51 -10.85 -19.24
CA ALA A 45 13.17 -9.65 -18.75
C ALA A 45 13.81 -8.84 -19.89
N MET A 46 14.56 -9.48 -20.78
CA MET A 46 15.20 -8.78 -21.91
C MET A 46 14.19 -8.25 -22.94
N GLU A 47 13.11 -8.99 -23.21
CA GLU A 47 12.04 -8.49 -24.08
C GLU A 47 11.37 -7.24 -23.50
N ARG A 48 11.06 -7.27 -22.20
CA ARG A 48 10.53 -6.10 -21.48
C ARG A 48 11.50 -4.94 -21.50
N LEU A 49 12.80 -5.20 -21.35
CA LEU A 49 13.82 -4.17 -21.40
C LEU A 49 13.82 -3.45 -22.75
N LEU A 50 13.82 -4.20 -23.87
CA LEU A 50 13.75 -3.62 -25.22
C LEU A 50 12.55 -2.69 -25.38
N LYS A 51 11.35 -3.17 -25.02
CA LYS A 51 10.12 -2.37 -25.05
C LYS A 51 10.27 -1.09 -24.21
N SER A 52 10.85 -1.20 -23.01
CA SER A 52 11.01 -0.07 -22.09
C SER A 52 12.09 0.95 -22.50
N LEU A 53 12.96 0.59 -23.43
CA LEU A 53 13.99 1.44 -24.04
C LEU A 53 13.58 1.98 -25.42
N GLY A 54 12.44 1.53 -25.95
CA GLY A 54 12.02 1.83 -27.33
C GLY A 54 12.99 1.25 -28.38
N SER A 55 13.70 0.18 -28.03
CA SER A 55 14.64 -0.50 -28.92
C SER A 55 13.92 -1.66 -29.61
N ASP A 56 14.12 -1.80 -30.91
CA ASP A 56 13.58 -2.90 -31.71
C ASP A 56 14.54 -4.08 -31.77
N ILE A 57 13.99 -5.29 -31.79
CA ILE A 57 14.75 -6.55 -31.82
C ILE A 57 15.68 -6.65 -33.03
N SER A 58 15.31 -6.04 -34.16
CA SER A 58 16.13 -5.99 -35.40
C SER A 58 17.46 -5.28 -35.20
N TYR A 59 17.55 -4.32 -34.27
CA TYR A 59 18.77 -3.57 -34.03
C TYR A 59 19.80 -4.33 -33.20
N ILE A 60 19.44 -5.46 -32.59
CA ILE A 60 20.37 -6.27 -31.79
C ILE A 60 21.37 -7.02 -32.67
N GLY A 61 20.97 -7.39 -33.89
CA GLY A 61 21.76 -8.17 -34.84
C GLY A 61 21.58 -9.68 -34.64
N GLY A 62 21.40 -10.41 -35.75
CA GLY A 62 20.99 -11.82 -35.74
C GLY A 62 21.93 -12.75 -34.98
N GLU A 63 23.25 -12.57 -35.09
CA GLU A 63 24.24 -13.39 -34.39
C GLU A 63 24.16 -13.21 -32.86
N LYS A 64 24.12 -11.96 -32.39
CA LYS A 64 24.01 -11.63 -30.95
C LYS A 64 22.68 -12.12 -30.38
N MET A 65 21.60 -11.97 -31.13
CA MET A 65 20.29 -12.50 -30.77
C MET A 65 20.32 -14.02 -30.62
N ALA A 66 20.87 -14.75 -31.60
CA ALA A 66 20.94 -16.21 -31.54
C ALA A 66 21.75 -16.69 -30.32
N ARG A 67 22.89 -16.03 -30.04
CA ARG A 67 23.71 -16.32 -28.85
C ARG A 67 22.97 -16.02 -27.56
N PHE A 68 22.23 -14.91 -27.50
CA PHE A 68 21.39 -14.58 -26.35
C PHE A 68 20.26 -15.59 -26.15
N MET A 69 19.54 -15.99 -27.21
CA MET A 69 18.46 -16.98 -27.12
C MET A 69 18.95 -18.31 -26.56
N ALA A 70 20.13 -18.77 -27.01
CA ALA A 70 20.78 -19.95 -26.45
C ALA A 70 21.15 -19.76 -24.97
N ALA A 71 21.63 -18.58 -24.58
CA ALA A 71 21.95 -18.26 -23.19
C ALA A 71 20.69 -18.19 -22.31
N ALA A 72 19.60 -17.60 -22.80
CA ALA A 72 18.36 -17.39 -22.06
C ALA A 72 17.58 -18.70 -21.81
N GLY A 73 17.73 -19.69 -22.69
CA GLY A 73 17.24 -21.06 -22.47
C GLY A 73 18.21 -21.98 -21.73
N GLY A 74 19.40 -21.49 -21.37
CA GLY A 74 20.45 -22.29 -20.74
C GLY A 74 20.30 -22.42 -19.23
N VAL A 75 21.03 -23.38 -18.64
CA VAL A 75 21.04 -23.66 -17.19
C VAL A 75 21.54 -22.50 -16.32
N GLU A 76 22.34 -21.59 -16.90
CA GLU A 76 22.88 -20.40 -16.21
C GLU A 76 21.89 -19.21 -16.19
N ALA A 77 20.81 -19.26 -16.99
CA ALA A 77 19.88 -18.14 -17.15
C ALA A 77 19.24 -17.67 -15.83
N PRO A 78 18.81 -18.56 -14.90
CA PRO A 78 18.28 -18.13 -13.61
C PRO A 78 19.32 -17.42 -12.74
N GLY A 79 20.58 -17.88 -12.76
CA GLY A 79 21.68 -17.26 -12.03
C GLY A 79 22.03 -15.88 -12.57
N LEU A 80 22.01 -15.73 -13.90
CA LEU A 80 22.17 -14.44 -14.58
C LEU A 80 21.07 -13.45 -14.22
N LEU A 81 19.81 -13.87 -14.32
CA LEU A 81 18.67 -13.03 -13.95
C LEU A 81 18.76 -12.60 -12.47
N SER A 82 19.12 -13.52 -11.58
CA SER A 82 19.34 -13.22 -10.16
C SER A 82 20.47 -12.21 -9.95
N TRP A 83 21.58 -12.34 -10.67
CA TRP A 83 22.69 -11.39 -10.59
C TRP A 83 22.26 -9.99 -11.07
N LEU A 84 21.49 -9.91 -12.16
CA LEU A 84 20.97 -8.62 -12.67
C LEU A 84 20.02 -7.94 -11.68
N ARG A 85 19.21 -8.71 -10.93
CA ARG A 85 18.34 -8.20 -9.86
C ARG A 85 19.15 -7.64 -8.69
N ALA A 86 20.21 -8.34 -8.30
CA ALA A 86 21.07 -7.95 -7.18
C ALA A 86 21.97 -6.74 -7.52
N TYR A 87 22.44 -6.65 -8.77
CA TYR A 87 23.44 -5.65 -9.19
C TYR A 87 23.03 -4.84 -10.43
N PRO A 88 21.84 -4.20 -10.45
CA PRO A 88 21.34 -3.49 -11.63
C PRO A 88 22.21 -2.28 -12.00
N ASN A 89 22.80 -1.60 -11.02
CA ASN A 89 23.75 -0.50 -11.25
C ASN A 89 25.02 -0.99 -11.95
N MET A 90 25.59 -2.11 -11.49
CA MET A 90 26.76 -2.70 -12.13
C MET A 90 26.43 -3.17 -13.54
N ALA A 91 25.26 -3.79 -13.73
CA ALA A 91 24.79 -4.20 -15.04
C ALA A 91 24.74 -3.02 -16.03
N ALA A 92 24.14 -1.90 -15.62
CA ALA A 92 24.09 -0.68 -16.41
C ALA A 92 25.48 -0.10 -16.70
N MET A 93 26.37 -0.04 -15.70
CA MET A 93 27.75 0.45 -15.88
C MET A 93 28.52 -0.38 -16.90
N ILE A 94 28.50 -1.72 -16.77
CA ILE A 94 29.19 -2.63 -17.69
C ILE A 94 28.64 -2.49 -19.11
N ALA A 95 27.31 -2.41 -19.26
CA ALA A 95 26.67 -2.24 -20.57
C ALA A 95 27.03 -0.91 -21.26
N LEU A 96 27.47 0.10 -20.51
CA LEU A 96 27.84 1.42 -21.03
C LEU A 96 29.35 1.60 -21.20
N LEU A 97 30.17 0.58 -20.89
CA LEU A 97 31.61 0.62 -21.16
C LEU A 97 31.89 0.77 -22.66
N ARG A 98 32.76 1.73 -22.99
CA ARG A 98 33.15 2.04 -24.37
C ARG A 98 34.37 1.25 -24.82
N ASN A 99 35.32 1.03 -23.91
CA ASN A 99 36.52 0.26 -24.17
C ASN A 99 36.19 -1.24 -24.10
N ASP A 100 36.58 -1.99 -25.12
CA ASP A 100 36.24 -3.42 -25.23
C ASP A 100 37.10 -4.31 -24.31
N ASP A 101 38.33 -3.90 -23.99
CA ASP A 101 39.18 -4.61 -23.03
C ASP A 101 38.63 -4.47 -21.60
N ASP A 102 38.24 -3.26 -21.20
CA ASP A 102 37.59 -3.01 -19.91
C ASP A 102 36.25 -3.76 -19.81
N TYR A 103 35.49 -3.78 -20.90
CA TYR A 103 34.25 -4.53 -20.98
C TYR A 103 34.49 -6.04 -20.81
N ALA A 104 35.44 -6.62 -21.55
CA ALA A 104 35.78 -8.03 -21.44
C ALA A 104 36.29 -8.40 -20.03
N ALA A 105 37.13 -7.54 -19.44
CA ALA A 105 37.63 -7.71 -18.07
C ALA A 105 36.49 -7.66 -17.04
N ALA A 106 35.55 -6.72 -17.21
CA ALA A 106 34.39 -6.62 -16.33
C ALA A 106 33.51 -7.88 -16.43
N LEU A 107 33.26 -8.40 -17.64
CA LEU A 107 32.49 -9.65 -17.82
C LEU A 107 33.17 -10.86 -17.18
N ALA A 108 34.50 -10.95 -17.27
CA ALA A 108 35.26 -12.02 -16.65
C ALA A 108 35.22 -11.96 -15.11
N SER A 109 34.99 -10.77 -14.53
CA SER A 109 34.84 -10.60 -13.09
C SER A 109 33.48 -11.04 -12.53
N ILE A 110 32.47 -11.24 -13.39
CA ILE A 110 31.12 -11.61 -12.96
C ILE A 110 31.12 -13.03 -12.43
N GLN A 111 30.92 -13.13 -11.13
CA GLN A 111 30.64 -14.39 -10.46
C GLN A 111 29.12 -14.56 -10.39
N LEU A 112 28.60 -15.47 -11.20
CA LEU A 112 27.22 -15.85 -11.06
C LEU A 112 27.04 -16.56 -9.73
N PRO A 113 25.97 -16.25 -8.97
CA PRO A 113 25.57 -17.14 -7.89
C PRO A 113 25.43 -18.53 -8.50
N ALA A 114 25.94 -19.56 -7.82
CA ALA A 114 25.84 -20.94 -8.27
C ALA A 114 24.42 -21.16 -8.79
N ALA A 115 24.29 -21.57 -10.06
CA ALA A 115 22.98 -21.76 -10.66
C ALA A 115 22.26 -22.78 -9.78
N GLN A 116 21.36 -22.29 -8.93
CA GLN A 116 20.54 -23.15 -8.09
C GLN A 116 19.43 -23.67 -8.98
N VAL A 117 19.84 -24.55 -9.90
CA VAL A 117 18.99 -25.47 -10.64
C VAL A 117 18.60 -26.53 -9.62
N GLY A 118 17.54 -26.26 -8.87
CA GLY A 118 17.09 -27.04 -7.74
C GLY A 118 16.03 -26.27 -6.96
N ASP A 119 15.29 -26.99 -6.11
CA ASP A 119 14.32 -26.40 -5.20
C ASP A 119 14.99 -25.31 -4.35
N ARG A 120 14.55 -24.05 -4.50
CA ARG A 120 15.03 -22.92 -3.68
C ARG A 120 14.51 -23.01 -2.25
N GLY A 121 13.69 -24.03 -1.97
CA GLY A 121 12.95 -24.18 -0.75
C GLY A 121 11.79 -23.21 -0.70
N SER A 122 11.14 -23.22 0.45
CA SER A 122 10.08 -22.27 0.79
C SER A 122 10.50 -21.47 2.00
N ALA A 123 9.83 -20.35 2.22
CA ALA A 123 9.82 -19.69 3.51
C ALA A 123 9.42 -20.69 4.62
N PRO A 124 9.92 -20.50 5.85
CA PRO A 124 9.46 -21.28 6.99
C PRO A 124 7.97 -21.05 7.19
N PRO A 125 7.23 -22.10 7.61
CA PRO A 125 5.79 -21.99 7.84
C PRO A 125 5.52 -20.93 8.91
N SER A 126 4.48 -20.12 8.73
CA SER A 126 3.98 -19.29 9.83
C SER A 126 3.20 -20.15 10.80
N ARG A 127 3.29 -19.83 12.09
CA ARG A 127 2.31 -20.36 13.05
C ARG A 127 0.91 -19.87 12.69
N PRO A 128 -0.15 -20.58 13.10
CA PRO A 128 -1.51 -20.09 12.99
C PRO A 128 -1.69 -18.76 13.71
N TRP A 129 -2.51 -17.89 13.14
CA TRP A 129 -2.95 -16.63 13.73
C TRP A 129 -4.15 -16.88 14.64
N GLN A 130 -4.25 -16.13 15.75
CA GLN A 130 -5.46 -16.17 16.57
C GLN A 130 -6.71 -15.77 15.75
N ILE A 131 -6.56 -14.76 14.91
CA ILE A 131 -7.59 -14.29 13.99
C ILE A 131 -7.03 -14.41 12.58
N GLY A 132 -7.49 -15.39 11.81
CA GLY A 132 -7.05 -15.63 10.44
C GLY A 132 -7.74 -14.69 9.45
N ILE A 133 -6.98 -14.16 8.49
CA ILE A 133 -7.47 -13.35 7.37
C ILE A 133 -7.06 -14.02 6.07
N SER A 134 -8.03 -14.33 5.22
CA SER A 134 -7.82 -14.75 3.83
C SER A 134 -8.49 -13.73 2.90
N ALA A 135 -7.77 -13.23 1.91
CA ALA A 135 -8.28 -12.23 0.97
C ALA A 135 -7.99 -12.65 -0.47
N ILE A 136 -9.03 -12.81 -1.28
CA ILE A 136 -8.94 -13.12 -2.71
C ILE A 136 -9.01 -11.80 -3.49
N CYS A 137 -7.98 -11.48 -4.26
CA CYS A 137 -7.97 -10.27 -5.09
C CYS A 137 -9.01 -10.39 -6.21
N THR A 138 -10.00 -9.49 -6.25
CA THR A 138 -11.03 -9.42 -7.31
C THR A 138 -10.74 -8.30 -8.31
N SER A 139 -9.72 -7.48 -8.03
CA SER A 139 -9.03 -6.60 -8.97
C SER A 139 -7.52 -6.67 -8.71
N PRO A 140 -6.65 -6.08 -9.56
CA PRO A 140 -5.23 -6.02 -9.26
C PRO A 140 -4.97 -5.26 -7.95
N LEU A 141 -4.05 -5.75 -7.13
CA LEU A 141 -3.74 -5.17 -5.82
C LEU A 141 -2.38 -4.47 -5.87
N ALA A 142 -2.37 -3.18 -5.57
CA ALA A 142 -1.14 -2.40 -5.46
C ALA A 142 -0.72 -2.22 -3.99
N HIS A 143 0.56 -2.41 -3.73
CA HIS A 143 1.17 -2.11 -2.43
C HIS A 143 2.59 -1.59 -2.65
N GLY A 144 2.73 -0.26 -2.65
CA GLY A 144 3.99 0.40 -3.01
C GLY A 144 5.15 -0.04 -2.13
N ALA A 145 6.27 -0.36 -2.77
CA ALA A 145 7.57 -0.54 -2.13
C ALA A 145 8.16 0.81 -1.69
N ASP A 146 9.16 0.77 -0.80
CA ASP A 146 9.88 1.96 -0.34
C ASP A 146 10.74 2.58 -1.46
N GLY A 147 11.08 1.79 -2.49
CA GLY A 147 11.82 2.22 -3.68
C GLY A 147 10.92 2.48 -4.89
N LYS A 148 11.27 3.48 -5.70
CA LYS A 148 10.71 3.72 -7.04
C LYS A 148 11.73 3.34 -8.11
N ALA A 149 11.30 2.68 -9.16
CA ALA A 149 12.13 2.44 -10.35
C ALA A 149 11.76 3.47 -11.42
N GLY A 150 12.23 4.72 -11.30
CA GLY A 150 11.83 5.81 -12.19
C GLY A 150 10.35 6.17 -12.04
N ASN A 151 9.56 6.06 -13.12
CA ASN A 151 8.10 6.29 -13.12
C ASN A 151 7.28 5.05 -12.71
N ALA A 152 7.95 3.96 -12.32
CA ALA A 152 7.32 2.73 -11.91
C ALA A 152 7.31 2.57 -10.38
N THR A 153 6.14 2.28 -9.83
CA THR A 153 5.97 1.85 -8.44
C THR A 153 6.05 0.33 -8.40
N LEU A 154 7.04 -0.22 -7.68
CA LEU A 154 7.17 -1.66 -7.48
C LEU A 154 6.27 -2.15 -6.35
N PHE A 155 5.90 -3.42 -6.41
CA PHE A 155 5.20 -4.08 -5.32
C PHE A 155 6.18 -4.41 -4.20
N ARG A 156 5.76 -4.22 -2.94
CA ARG A 156 6.60 -4.43 -1.77
C ARG A 156 7.01 -5.90 -1.64
N ARG A 157 8.30 -6.15 -1.41
CA ARG A 157 8.88 -7.47 -1.17
C ARG A 157 9.72 -7.49 0.11
N GLN A 158 9.84 -8.67 0.71
CA GLN A 158 10.70 -8.90 1.87
C GLN A 158 11.67 -10.04 1.61
N GLN A 159 12.86 -9.93 2.18
CA GLN A 159 13.87 -10.98 2.15
C GLN A 159 13.57 -12.02 3.24
N VAL A 160 13.51 -13.29 2.84
CA VAL A 160 13.19 -14.42 3.71
C VAL A 160 14.24 -15.50 3.57
N LEU A 161 14.71 -16.04 4.69
CA LEU A 161 15.56 -17.22 4.67
C LEU A 161 14.69 -18.46 4.40
N SER A 162 15.00 -19.20 3.35
CA SER A 162 14.30 -20.42 2.96
C SER A 162 14.73 -21.64 3.80
N THR A 163 13.98 -22.73 3.66
CA THR A 163 14.32 -24.06 4.21
C THR A 163 15.64 -24.64 3.69
N THR A 164 16.18 -24.10 2.59
CA THR A 164 17.49 -24.50 2.04
C THR A 164 18.63 -23.58 2.46
N GLY A 165 18.36 -22.55 3.27
CA GLY A 165 19.32 -21.53 3.67
C GLY A 165 19.56 -20.43 2.62
N GLN A 166 18.84 -20.45 1.49
CA GLN A 166 18.86 -19.37 0.50
C GLN A 166 18.00 -18.19 0.93
N VAL A 167 18.34 -16.98 0.47
CA VAL A 167 17.50 -15.79 0.66
C VAL A 167 16.54 -15.65 -0.54
N LEU A 168 15.24 -15.65 -0.25
CA LEU A 168 14.15 -15.39 -1.18
C LEU A 168 13.70 -13.94 -1.06
N ASP A 169 13.28 -13.31 -2.16
CA ASP A 169 12.69 -11.96 -2.15
C ASP A 169 11.22 -12.06 -2.58
N LEU A 170 10.31 -11.99 -1.60
CA LEU A 170 8.91 -12.41 -1.79
C LEU A 170 7.91 -11.27 -1.60
N PRO A 171 6.87 -11.19 -2.45
CA PRO A 171 5.82 -10.18 -2.32
C PRO A 171 5.00 -10.42 -1.06
N PHE A 172 4.57 -9.33 -0.41
CA PHE A 172 3.66 -9.39 0.73
C PHE A 172 2.84 -8.11 0.84
N TYR A 173 1.67 -8.19 1.47
CA TYR A 173 0.91 -7.02 1.90
C TYR A 173 1.19 -6.75 3.38
N ALA A 174 1.77 -5.59 3.69
CA ALA A 174 2.28 -5.31 5.02
C ALA A 174 1.17 -5.33 6.09
N GLY A 175 1.42 -5.98 7.22
CA GLY A 175 0.50 -5.98 8.36
C GLY A 175 0.23 -4.57 8.89
N ASN A 176 1.21 -3.67 8.78
CA ASN A 176 1.01 -2.24 9.08
C ASN A 176 -0.03 -1.57 8.16
N ALA A 177 -0.16 -2.01 6.90
CA ALA A 177 -1.17 -1.50 5.99
C ALA A 177 -2.57 -1.98 6.40
N VAL A 178 -2.72 -3.25 6.77
CA VAL A 178 -3.97 -3.78 7.36
C VAL A 178 -4.34 -2.99 8.62
N ARG A 179 -3.38 -2.78 9.52
CA ARG A 179 -3.56 -1.98 10.75
C ARG A 179 -3.97 -0.54 10.46
N GLY A 180 -3.38 0.09 9.44
CA GLY A 180 -3.73 1.45 9.00
C GLY A 180 -5.15 1.52 8.43
N GLN A 181 -5.58 0.53 7.65
CA GLN A 181 -6.94 0.48 7.14
C GLN A 181 -7.97 0.26 8.26
N LEU A 182 -7.68 -0.64 9.21
CA LEU A 182 -8.50 -0.82 10.41
C LEU A 182 -8.62 0.48 11.20
N ARG A 183 -7.51 1.20 11.37
CA ARG A 183 -7.49 2.50 12.05
C ARG A 183 -8.43 3.50 11.39
N ASP A 184 -8.30 3.70 10.08
CA ASP A 184 -9.15 4.60 9.31
C ASP A 184 -10.63 4.25 9.43
N ILE A 185 -10.97 2.97 9.29
CA ILE A 185 -12.35 2.48 9.33
C ILE A 185 -12.95 2.64 10.73
N LEU A 186 -12.20 2.31 11.78
CA LEU A 186 -12.64 2.49 13.16
C LEU A 186 -12.79 3.96 13.52
N ALA A 187 -11.93 4.84 13.00
CA ALA A 187 -12.05 6.28 13.20
C ALA A 187 -13.30 6.85 12.52
N ASP A 188 -13.54 6.48 11.25
CA ASP A 188 -14.75 6.87 10.52
C ASP A 188 -16.02 6.38 11.27
N HIS A 189 -16.03 5.12 11.73
CA HIS A 189 -17.13 4.54 12.51
C HIS A 189 -17.36 5.25 13.85
N PHE A 190 -16.29 5.46 14.63
CA PHE A 190 -16.34 6.11 15.93
C PHE A 190 -16.93 7.53 15.84
N ILE A 191 -16.44 8.34 14.90
CA ILE A 191 -16.94 9.70 14.67
C ILE A 191 -18.42 9.68 14.28
N GLY A 192 -18.80 8.77 13.36
CA GLY A 192 -20.19 8.60 12.94
C GLY A 192 -21.12 8.20 14.08
N ALA A 193 -20.70 7.27 14.94
CA ALA A 193 -21.48 6.82 16.09
C ALA A 193 -21.69 7.93 17.14
N LEU A 194 -20.69 8.81 17.30
CA LEU A 194 -20.83 10.02 18.10
C LEU A 194 -21.80 11.05 17.48
N GLY A 195 -22.31 10.81 16.27
CA GLY A 195 -23.25 11.70 15.58
C GLY A 195 -22.58 12.91 14.94
N LEU A 196 -21.25 12.86 14.79
CA LEU A 196 -20.48 13.89 14.11
C LEU A 196 -20.40 13.56 12.61
N THR A 197 -20.28 14.60 11.77
CA THR A 197 -20.13 14.40 10.33
C THR A 197 -18.70 13.99 9.99
N VAL A 198 -18.52 12.76 9.52
CA VAL A 198 -17.21 12.25 9.08
C VAL A 198 -16.72 13.05 7.89
N SER A 199 -15.55 13.67 8.03
CA SER A 199 -14.96 14.51 7.00
C SER A 199 -13.45 14.58 7.21
N ARG A 200 -12.67 14.27 6.18
CA ARG A 200 -11.20 14.41 6.20
C ARG A 200 -10.73 15.79 5.73
N VAL A 201 -11.62 16.57 5.10
CA VAL A 201 -11.32 17.92 4.58
C VAL A 201 -11.63 18.98 5.63
N ARG A 202 -12.75 18.80 6.34
CA ARG A 202 -13.21 19.64 7.45
C ARG A 202 -13.56 18.74 8.63
N PRO A 203 -12.56 18.20 9.34
CA PRO A 203 -12.81 17.25 10.42
C PRO A 203 -13.57 17.92 11.56
N PRO A 204 -14.51 17.21 12.23
CA PRO A 204 -15.23 17.74 13.39
C PRO A 204 -14.38 17.70 14.68
N LEU A 205 -13.09 17.40 14.54
CA LEU A 205 -12.11 17.15 15.59
C LEU A 205 -10.95 18.13 15.43
N ALA A 206 -10.34 18.50 16.54
CA ALA A 206 -9.10 19.24 16.53
C ALA A 206 -8.02 18.47 15.74
N LEU A 207 -7.20 19.19 14.98
CA LEU A 207 -6.27 18.60 14.02
C LEU A 207 -5.31 17.58 14.66
N TRP A 208 -4.81 17.87 15.86
CA TRP A 208 -3.94 16.94 16.60
C TRP A 208 -4.63 15.60 16.89
N PHE A 209 -5.93 15.63 17.24
CA PHE A 209 -6.69 14.42 17.56
C PHE A 209 -7.13 13.69 16.30
N PHE A 210 -7.39 14.42 15.21
CA PHE A 210 -7.55 13.83 13.89
C PHE A 210 -6.30 13.01 13.51
N HIS A 211 -5.10 13.55 13.68
CA HIS A 211 -3.86 12.80 13.45
C HIS A 211 -3.67 11.62 14.41
N ALA A 212 -4.06 11.76 15.69
CA ALA A 212 -4.07 10.67 16.65
C ALA A 212 -4.95 9.50 16.16
N LEU A 213 -6.17 9.79 15.71
CA LEU A 213 -7.12 8.80 15.23
C LEU A 213 -6.73 8.16 13.90
N TYR A 214 -6.29 8.92 12.89
CA TYR A 214 -6.06 8.39 11.53
C TYR A 214 -4.60 8.04 11.25
N ALA A 215 -3.65 8.86 11.68
CA ALA A 215 -2.22 8.65 11.40
C ALA A 215 -1.49 7.88 12.51
N GLY A 216 -2.15 7.68 13.67
CA GLY A 216 -1.54 7.09 14.84
C GLY A 216 -0.69 8.08 15.64
N GLY A 217 -0.82 9.38 15.42
CA GLY A 217 -0.22 10.41 16.29
C GLY A 217 0.39 11.64 15.63
N VAL A 218 0.90 12.55 16.48
CA VAL A 218 1.69 13.73 16.09
C VAL A 218 3.04 13.75 16.82
N LEU A 219 4.08 13.64 16.02
CA LEU A 219 5.53 13.79 16.25
C LEU A 219 6.05 15.20 16.58
N GLU A 220 5.39 16.04 17.37
CA GLU A 220 5.87 17.44 17.53
C GLU A 220 6.59 17.72 18.86
N GLU A 221 7.88 18.05 18.76
CA GLU A 221 8.63 18.80 19.79
C GLU A 221 8.25 20.29 19.68
N GLY A 222 7.33 20.75 20.54
CA GLY A 222 6.98 22.16 20.67
C GLY A 222 5.52 22.55 20.38
N GLY A 223 4.63 21.56 20.25
CA GLY A 223 3.24 21.82 19.85
C GLY A 223 2.50 22.81 20.74
N GLY A 224 1.64 23.60 20.08
CA GLY A 224 0.81 24.64 20.69
C GLY A 224 -0.15 24.11 21.78
N ASP A 225 -1.10 24.95 22.19
CA ASP A 225 -1.90 24.73 23.40
C ASP A 225 -2.64 23.37 23.47
N ALA A 226 -2.91 22.74 22.32
CA ALA A 226 -3.44 21.38 22.21
C ALA A 226 -2.51 20.27 22.77
N ILE A 227 -1.20 20.32 22.53
CA ILE A 227 -0.26 19.32 23.07
C ILE A 227 -0.08 19.52 24.59
N LYS A 228 -0.21 20.76 25.08
CA LYS A 228 -0.22 21.05 26.53
C LYS A 228 -1.44 20.43 27.22
N ALA A 229 -2.61 20.45 26.61
CA ALA A 229 -3.81 19.81 27.17
C ALA A 229 -3.63 18.30 27.32
N VAL A 230 -3.06 17.63 26.31
CA VAL A 230 -2.73 16.20 26.37
C VAL A 230 -1.58 15.92 27.34
N GLY A 231 -0.60 16.82 27.45
CA GLY A 231 0.44 16.77 28.47
C GLY A 231 -0.12 16.88 29.89
N ASN A 232 -1.18 17.67 30.11
CA ASN A 232 -1.83 17.73 31.42
C ASN A 232 -2.55 16.40 31.75
N GLU A 233 -3.15 15.75 30.76
CA GLU A 233 -3.84 14.47 30.95
C GLU A 233 -2.85 13.32 31.17
N LEU A 234 -1.86 13.16 30.29
CA LEU A 234 -0.95 12.01 30.26
C LEU A 234 0.33 12.21 31.10
N GLY A 235 0.55 13.43 31.60
CA GLY A 235 1.76 13.87 32.31
C GLY A 235 2.66 14.74 31.44
N ASN A 236 3.65 15.42 32.00
CA ASN A 236 4.58 16.28 31.23
C ASN A 236 6.04 16.03 31.63
N ASN A 237 7.00 16.39 30.77
CA ASN A 237 8.44 16.32 31.07
C ASN A 237 8.92 14.97 31.64
N GLY A 238 8.51 13.85 31.03
CA GLY A 238 8.92 12.51 31.46
C GLY A 238 8.12 11.89 32.62
N THR A 239 7.21 12.64 33.27
CA THR A 239 6.28 12.08 34.26
C THR A 239 5.11 11.36 33.58
N LEU A 240 4.72 10.17 34.06
CA LEU A 240 3.57 9.43 33.53
C LEU A 240 2.39 9.57 34.50
N ARG A 241 1.25 10.07 34.02
CA ARG A 241 -0.01 10.03 34.78
C ARG A 241 -0.77 8.77 34.40
N THR A 242 -0.58 7.71 35.17
CA THR A 242 -1.22 6.41 34.97
C THR A 242 -2.74 6.53 34.80
N GLU A 243 -3.37 7.38 35.62
CA GLU A 243 -4.80 7.65 35.56
C GLU A 243 -5.27 8.21 34.21
N GLY A 244 -4.52 9.17 33.64
CA GLY A 244 -4.85 9.75 32.33
C GLY A 244 -4.69 8.74 31.19
N VAL A 245 -3.69 7.85 31.29
CA VAL A 245 -3.54 6.74 30.34
C VAL A 245 -4.73 5.78 30.43
N HIS A 246 -5.18 5.44 31.63
CA HIS A 246 -6.36 4.60 31.81
C HIS A 246 -7.61 5.27 31.24
N ARG A 247 -7.87 6.54 31.57
CA ARG A 247 -9.00 7.29 31.02
C ARG A 247 -8.98 7.33 29.48
N LEU A 248 -7.83 7.57 28.87
CA LEU A 248 -7.70 7.55 27.41
C LEU A 248 -8.08 6.18 26.84
N ARG A 249 -7.56 5.10 27.42
CA ARG A 249 -7.84 3.73 26.95
C ARG A 249 -9.31 3.35 27.14
N ASP A 250 -9.91 3.76 28.25
CA ASP A 250 -11.31 3.46 28.58
C ASP A 250 -12.29 4.20 27.67
N HIS A 251 -11.98 5.44 27.26
CA HIS A 251 -12.85 6.22 26.37
C HIS A 251 -12.54 6.03 24.88
N LEU A 252 -11.36 5.51 24.52
CA LEU A 252 -10.90 5.36 23.14
C LEU A 252 -10.33 3.95 22.89
N PRO A 253 -11.18 2.90 22.95
CA PRO A 253 -10.73 1.51 22.84
C PRO A 253 -10.00 1.21 21.52
N ALA A 254 -10.37 1.87 20.42
CA ALA A 254 -9.66 1.73 19.15
C ALA A 254 -8.21 2.28 19.20
N LEU A 255 -7.98 3.40 19.89
CA LEU A 255 -6.62 3.93 20.09
C LEU A 255 -5.83 3.05 21.06
N SER A 256 -6.48 2.54 22.11
CA SER A 256 -5.85 1.59 23.03
C SER A 256 -5.40 0.31 22.33
N LEU A 257 -6.25 -0.23 21.46
CA LEU A 257 -5.99 -1.42 20.66
C LEU A 257 -4.85 -1.20 19.65
N LEU A 258 -4.88 -0.10 18.89
CA LEU A 258 -3.98 0.12 17.75
C LEU A 258 -2.69 0.86 18.12
N GLY A 259 -2.64 1.45 19.32
CA GLY A 259 -1.56 2.33 19.76
C GLY A 259 -1.65 3.73 19.15
N VAL A 260 -1.02 4.68 19.83
CA VAL A 260 -1.00 6.09 19.45
C VAL A 260 0.24 6.81 19.98
N ALA A 261 0.80 7.70 19.17
CA ALA A 261 1.83 8.66 19.57
C ALA A 261 1.19 10.02 19.89
N LEU A 262 1.40 10.55 21.09
CA LEU A 262 0.85 11.81 21.56
C LEU A 262 2.01 12.67 22.08
N GLY A 263 2.48 13.59 21.24
CA GLY A 263 3.68 14.39 21.52
C GLY A 263 4.91 13.49 21.64
N ASN A 264 5.64 13.62 22.74
CA ASN A 264 6.82 12.80 23.04
C ASN A 264 6.51 11.42 23.65
N ARG A 265 5.23 11.00 23.66
CA ARG A 265 4.84 9.70 24.21
C ARG A 265 4.29 8.77 23.15
N VAL A 266 4.72 7.51 23.19
CA VAL A 266 4.14 6.43 22.41
C VAL A 266 3.42 5.47 23.36
N LEU A 267 2.10 5.37 23.20
CA LEU A 267 1.30 4.37 23.88
C LEU A 267 1.26 3.12 22.99
N PRO A 268 1.83 1.98 23.44
CA PRO A 268 1.79 0.77 22.65
C PRO A 268 0.36 0.26 22.53
N GLY A 269 0.04 -0.22 21.33
CA GLY A 269 -1.19 -0.96 21.07
C GLY A 269 -1.14 -2.38 21.63
N ARG A 270 -2.27 -3.07 21.55
CA ARG A 270 -2.45 -4.46 21.99
C ARG A 270 -2.73 -5.43 20.83
N LEU A 271 -2.53 -4.95 19.61
CA LEU A 271 -2.77 -5.66 18.36
C LEU A 271 -1.48 -5.85 17.58
N TYR A 272 -1.20 -7.08 17.19
CA TYR A 272 -0.16 -7.44 16.25
C TYR A 272 -0.79 -7.90 14.93
N ALA A 273 -0.60 -7.10 13.87
CA ALA A 273 -1.06 -7.44 12.52
C ALA A 273 0.09 -8.08 11.74
N GLY A 274 -0.09 -9.33 11.35
CA GLY A 274 0.82 -10.05 10.48
C GLY A 274 0.72 -9.57 9.04
N ASP A 275 1.81 -9.78 8.29
CA ASP A 275 1.80 -9.60 6.84
C ASP A 275 0.83 -10.61 6.19
N LEU A 276 0.08 -10.15 5.18
CA LEU A 276 -0.66 -11.07 4.32
C LEU A 276 0.26 -11.53 3.19
N ARG A 277 0.49 -12.84 3.14
CA ARG A 277 1.41 -13.52 2.21
C ARG A 277 0.60 -14.11 1.05
N PRO A 278 0.95 -13.83 -0.21
CA PRO A 278 0.35 -14.50 -1.35
C PRO A 278 0.53 -16.01 -1.26
N ARG A 279 -0.50 -16.77 -1.63
CA ARG A 279 -0.41 -18.23 -1.75
C ARG A 279 0.49 -18.59 -2.94
N CYS A 280 1.76 -18.87 -2.65
CA CYS A 280 2.74 -19.26 -3.65
C CYS A 280 3.67 -20.35 -3.13
N ARG A 281 4.39 -21.00 -4.05
CA ARG A 281 5.33 -22.08 -3.73
C ARG A 281 6.42 -21.61 -2.78
N GLU A 282 6.96 -20.42 -3.02
CA GLU A 282 8.07 -19.85 -2.27
C GLU A 282 7.66 -19.41 -0.86
N TRP A 283 6.39 -19.10 -0.62
CA TRP A 283 5.87 -18.90 0.74
C TRP A 283 5.53 -20.23 1.45
N GLY A 284 5.57 -21.35 0.74
CA GLY A 284 5.25 -22.68 1.28
C GLY A 284 3.77 -22.93 1.50
N ASN A 285 2.90 -22.09 0.95
CA ASN A 285 1.44 -22.12 1.15
C ASN A 285 0.65 -22.14 -0.18
N GLY A 286 1.30 -22.46 -1.30
CA GLY A 286 0.67 -22.53 -2.61
C GLY A 286 1.48 -23.37 -3.61
N ALA A 287 0.92 -23.54 -4.81
CA ALA A 287 1.55 -24.31 -5.90
C ALA A 287 2.12 -23.44 -7.02
N ILE A 288 1.62 -22.21 -7.15
CA ILE A 288 1.98 -21.23 -8.19
C ILE A 288 3.24 -20.47 -7.76
N ASP A 289 4.13 -20.15 -8.70
CA ASP A 289 5.34 -19.39 -8.43
C ASP A 289 4.99 -17.90 -8.17
N ALA A 290 5.68 -17.27 -7.22
CA ALA A 290 5.42 -15.89 -6.81
C ALA A 290 5.47 -14.90 -7.98
N ALA A 291 6.34 -15.14 -8.96
CA ALA A 291 6.47 -14.31 -10.15
C ALA A 291 5.23 -14.35 -11.05
N GLU A 292 4.51 -15.47 -11.10
CA GLU A 292 3.28 -15.61 -11.89
C GLU A 292 2.10 -14.86 -11.26
N LEU A 293 2.18 -14.54 -9.97
CA LEU A 293 1.18 -13.73 -9.27
C LEU A 293 1.34 -12.24 -9.55
N MET A 294 2.42 -11.81 -10.18
CA MET A 294 2.71 -10.39 -10.43
C MET A 294 2.25 -9.96 -11.82
N GLU A 295 1.75 -8.74 -11.92
CA GLU A 295 1.47 -8.06 -13.18
C GLU A 295 1.83 -6.58 -13.14
N TRP A 296 1.80 -5.94 -14.31
CA TRP A 296 2.03 -4.53 -14.44
C TRP A 296 0.76 -3.84 -14.95
N THR A 297 0.23 -2.93 -14.13
CA THR A 297 -0.87 -2.06 -14.50
C THR A 297 -0.33 -0.74 -15.03
N PHE A 298 -0.77 -0.37 -16.22
CA PHE A 298 -0.46 0.90 -16.87
C PHE A 298 -1.55 1.91 -16.54
N LEU A 299 -1.15 3.08 -16.08
CA LEU A 299 -2.06 4.15 -15.72
C LEU A 299 -1.67 5.41 -16.49
N THR A 300 -2.63 5.96 -17.22
CA THR A 300 -2.42 7.20 -17.98
C THR A 300 -3.08 8.33 -17.23
N ARG A 301 -2.29 9.35 -16.87
CA ARG A 301 -2.84 10.65 -16.47
C ARG A 301 -2.99 11.47 -17.75
N ARG A 302 -4.24 11.72 -18.14
CA ARG A 302 -4.56 12.62 -19.26
C ARG A 302 -4.34 14.07 -18.84
N GLU A 303 -3.79 14.86 -19.75
CA GLU A 303 -3.82 16.32 -19.68
C GLU A 303 -5.08 16.79 -20.42
N ASP A 304 -5.95 17.53 -19.74
CA ASP A 304 -7.22 18.01 -20.29
C ASP A 304 -7.13 19.48 -20.74
N HIS A 305 -5.98 20.12 -20.59
CA HIS A 305 -5.74 21.47 -21.10
C HIS A 305 -5.55 21.47 -22.63
N GLU A 306 -6.58 21.92 -23.35
CA GLU A 306 -6.68 21.81 -24.81
C GLU A 306 -5.67 22.71 -25.57
N ASP A 307 -5.17 23.80 -24.98
CA ASP A 307 -4.25 24.73 -25.67
C ASP A 307 -2.77 24.31 -25.68
N HIS A 308 -2.43 23.13 -25.15
CA HIS A 308 -1.05 22.63 -25.25
C HIS A 308 -0.81 21.97 -26.62
N ALA A 309 0.15 22.50 -27.39
CA ALA A 309 0.54 21.94 -28.69
C ALA A 309 1.13 20.52 -28.58
N ASP A 310 1.71 20.18 -27.42
CA ASP A 310 2.28 18.86 -27.13
C ASP A 310 1.47 18.12 -26.05
N ASN A 311 1.24 16.82 -26.27
CA ASN A 311 0.54 15.98 -25.30
C ASN A 311 1.43 15.71 -24.08
N HIS A 312 1.12 16.34 -22.95
CA HIS A 312 1.82 16.14 -21.67
C HIS A 312 1.27 14.97 -20.83
N SER A 313 0.45 14.09 -21.41
CA SER A 313 -0.06 12.91 -20.70
C SER A 313 1.09 12.05 -20.15
N MET A 314 1.01 11.70 -18.88
CA MET A 314 2.04 10.93 -18.20
C MET A 314 1.60 9.49 -17.98
N ILE A 315 2.43 8.54 -18.44
CA ILE A 315 2.28 7.12 -18.14
C ILE A 315 2.96 6.82 -16.80
N ALA A 316 2.20 6.30 -15.86
CA ALA A 316 2.69 5.73 -14.61
C ALA A 316 2.48 4.21 -14.64
N ASN A 317 3.50 3.46 -14.24
CA ASN A 317 3.43 2.01 -14.16
C ASN A 317 3.37 1.60 -12.70
N THR A 318 2.52 0.64 -12.37
CA THR A 318 2.47 0.07 -11.02
C THR A 318 2.46 -1.44 -11.12
N GLU A 319 3.41 -2.06 -10.41
CA GLU A 319 3.43 -3.49 -10.24
C GLU A 319 2.39 -3.90 -9.19
N CYS A 320 1.57 -4.87 -9.53
CA CYS A 320 0.43 -5.32 -8.75
C CYS A 320 0.46 -6.84 -8.58
N LEU A 321 -0.21 -7.33 -7.54
CA LEU A 321 -0.66 -8.73 -7.53
C LEU A 321 -1.85 -8.87 -8.47
N ARG A 322 -1.87 -9.98 -9.21
CA ARG A 322 -2.93 -10.31 -10.16
C ARG A 322 -4.26 -10.54 -9.48
N THR A 323 -5.31 -10.22 -10.21
CA THR A 323 -6.66 -10.71 -9.89
C THR A 323 -6.66 -12.24 -9.78
N GLY A 324 -7.35 -12.77 -8.77
CA GLY A 324 -7.35 -14.18 -8.39
C GLY A 324 -6.30 -14.57 -7.35
N THR A 325 -5.32 -13.72 -7.08
CA THR A 325 -4.30 -13.98 -6.04
C THR A 325 -4.96 -14.06 -4.66
N VAL A 326 -4.69 -15.13 -3.92
CA VAL A 326 -5.13 -15.30 -2.53
C VAL A 326 -4.01 -14.87 -1.60
N LEU A 327 -4.32 -14.01 -0.64
CA LEU A 327 -3.45 -13.57 0.44
C LEU A 327 -3.86 -14.22 1.76
N GLU A 328 -2.91 -14.61 2.58
CA GLU A 328 -3.13 -15.20 3.90
C GLU A 328 -2.28 -14.54 4.97
N GLY A 329 -2.91 -14.23 6.09
CA GLY A 329 -2.22 -13.74 7.28
C GLY A 329 -3.20 -13.66 8.44
N GLY A 330 -3.01 -12.69 9.32
CA GLY A 330 -3.92 -12.55 10.44
C GLY A 330 -3.45 -11.58 11.51
N ILE A 331 -4.13 -11.67 12.64
CA ILE A 331 -3.94 -10.80 13.79
C ILE A 331 -3.78 -11.67 15.03
N ASP A 332 -2.83 -11.29 15.87
CA ASP A 332 -2.75 -11.74 17.25
C ASP A 332 -3.01 -10.58 18.20
N LEU A 333 -3.54 -10.92 19.37
CA LEU A 333 -3.81 -9.97 20.43
C LEU A 333 -2.87 -10.21 21.61
N ASP A 334 -2.44 -9.11 22.22
CA ASP A 334 -1.75 -9.15 23.50
C ASP A 334 -2.68 -9.73 24.58
N THR A 335 -2.11 -10.43 25.56
CA THR A 335 -2.87 -11.03 26.66
C THR A 335 -3.59 -9.98 27.50
N HIS A 336 -3.12 -8.74 27.53
CA HIS A 336 -3.74 -7.61 28.23
C HIS A 336 -4.88 -6.96 27.45
N ALA A 337 -5.18 -7.39 26.21
CA ALA A 337 -6.33 -6.89 25.46
C ALA A 337 -7.64 -7.26 26.18
N GLY A 338 -8.37 -6.24 26.65
CA GLY A 338 -9.64 -6.40 27.34
C GLY A 338 -10.80 -6.66 26.39
N ASP A 339 -11.95 -7.06 26.92
CA ASP A 339 -13.10 -7.48 26.12
C ASP A 339 -13.64 -6.36 25.22
N LEU A 340 -13.61 -5.11 25.70
CA LEU A 340 -14.05 -3.96 24.90
C LEU A 340 -13.12 -3.70 23.70
N GLU A 341 -11.80 -3.85 23.87
CA GLU A 341 -10.83 -3.70 22.78
C GLU A 341 -10.93 -4.84 21.77
N ARG A 342 -11.15 -6.07 22.27
CA ARG A 342 -11.44 -7.25 21.43
C ARG A 342 -12.69 -7.02 20.62
N SER A 343 -13.77 -6.54 21.24
CA SER A 343 -15.02 -6.24 20.55
C SER A 343 -14.87 -5.08 19.54
N ALA A 344 -14.09 -4.05 19.87
CA ALA A 344 -13.75 -2.98 18.93
C ALA A 344 -12.98 -3.52 17.71
N LEU A 345 -12.05 -4.45 17.90
CA LEU A 345 -11.40 -5.16 16.78
C LEU A 345 -12.43 -5.92 15.94
N GLY A 346 -13.37 -6.63 16.57
CA GLY A 346 -14.47 -7.33 15.90
C GLY A 346 -15.25 -6.39 14.96
N CYS A 347 -15.58 -5.19 15.44
CA CYS A 347 -16.25 -4.17 14.64
C CYS A 347 -15.38 -3.73 13.46
N GLY A 348 -14.10 -3.42 13.70
CA GLY A 348 -13.17 -3.01 12.65
C GLY A 348 -12.98 -4.08 11.56
N LEU A 349 -12.91 -5.36 11.95
CA LEU A 349 -12.78 -6.49 11.02
C LEU A 349 -14.05 -6.69 10.19
N ALA A 350 -15.23 -6.62 10.80
CA ALA A 350 -16.50 -6.72 10.09
C ALA A 350 -16.65 -5.59 9.05
N LEU A 351 -16.28 -4.36 9.42
CA LEU A 351 -16.31 -3.21 8.52
C LEU A 351 -15.24 -3.32 7.41
N LEU A 352 -14.03 -3.82 7.73
CA LEU A 352 -12.99 -4.07 6.72
C LEU A 352 -13.44 -5.12 5.70
N GLN A 353 -14.05 -6.21 6.18
CA GLN A 353 -14.61 -7.27 5.35
C GLN A 353 -15.72 -6.71 4.44
N GLN A 354 -16.66 -5.94 5.00
CA GLN A 354 -17.74 -5.30 4.23
C GLN A 354 -17.20 -4.32 3.18
N ARG A 355 -16.12 -3.60 3.50
CA ARG A 355 -15.48 -2.64 2.59
C ARG A 355 -14.84 -3.34 1.39
N GLY A 356 -14.27 -4.53 1.57
CA GLY A 356 -13.72 -5.35 0.49
C GLY A 356 -12.59 -4.66 -0.30
N LEU A 357 -11.76 -3.85 0.38
CA LEU A 357 -10.68 -3.08 -0.24
C LEU A 357 -9.37 -3.18 0.57
N LEU A 358 -8.32 -3.68 -0.06
CA LEU A 358 -6.93 -3.66 0.43
C LEU A 358 -6.05 -2.80 -0.48
N GLY A 359 -4.89 -2.37 0.01
CA GLY A 359 -3.89 -1.72 -0.85
C GLY A 359 -4.08 -0.23 -1.08
N ALA A 360 -3.24 0.27 -1.99
CA ALA A 360 -3.23 1.65 -2.46
C ALA A 360 -4.05 1.79 -3.74
N GLU A 361 -4.30 3.04 -4.15
CA GLU A 361 -4.95 3.36 -5.44
C GLU A 361 -6.39 2.84 -5.56
N ASN A 362 -7.09 2.59 -4.45
CA ASN A 362 -8.46 2.07 -4.43
C ASN A 362 -9.47 2.92 -5.21
N ARG A 363 -9.22 4.24 -5.30
CA ARG A 363 -10.05 5.18 -6.09
C ARG A 363 -9.86 5.05 -7.60
N ARG A 364 -8.87 4.28 -8.06
CA ARG A 364 -8.55 4.03 -9.48
C ARG A 364 -8.93 2.61 -9.91
N GLY A 365 -9.72 1.90 -9.09
CA GLY A 365 -10.21 0.55 -9.40
C GLY A 365 -9.27 -0.58 -8.98
N LEU A 366 -8.18 -0.29 -8.27
CA LEU A 366 -7.28 -1.29 -7.70
C LEU A 366 -7.75 -1.73 -6.30
N GLY A 367 -7.25 -2.86 -5.82
CA GLY A 367 -7.36 -3.27 -4.42
C GLY A 367 -8.67 -3.91 -3.97
N ARG A 368 -9.63 -4.21 -4.86
CA ARG A 368 -10.83 -4.97 -4.50
C ARG A 368 -10.47 -6.40 -4.10
N VAL A 369 -11.03 -6.85 -2.99
CA VAL A 369 -10.85 -8.20 -2.47
C VAL A 369 -12.17 -8.77 -1.96
N ASP A 370 -12.30 -10.07 -2.03
CA ASP A 370 -13.25 -10.83 -1.21
C ASP A 370 -12.50 -11.38 0.01
N MET A 371 -13.00 -11.09 1.21
CA MET A 371 -12.28 -11.35 2.46
C MET A 371 -13.06 -12.32 3.35
N ALA A 372 -12.37 -13.36 3.83
CA ALA A 372 -12.84 -14.27 4.85
C ALA A 372 -12.00 -14.06 6.13
N ILE A 373 -12.69 -13.85 7.25
CA ILE A 373 -12.05 -13.64 8.56
C ILE A 373 -12.54 -14.74 9.51
N SER A 374 -11.62 -15.49 10.09
CA SER A 374 -11.89 -16.56 11.04
C SER A 374 -11.45 -16.18 12.45
N GLY A 375 -12.24 -16.51 13.47
CA GLY A 375 -11.90 -16.21 14.87
C GLY A 375 -12.07 -14.73 15.25
N ALA A 376 -12.79 -13.94 14.44
CA ALA A 376 -13.08 -12.54 14.76
C ALA A 376 -13.89 -12.44 16.07
N PRO A 377 -13.52 -11.52 16.99
CA PRO A 377 -14.34 -11.23 18.17
C PRO A 377 -15.71 -10.67 17.79
N ASP A 378 -16.70 -10.85 18.67
CA ASP A 378 -18.04 -10.28 18.50
C ASP A 378 -18.03 -8.74 18.69
N PRO A 379 -18.54 -7.95 17.72
CA PRO A 379 -18.62 -6.50 17.84
C PRO A 379 -19.68 -5.97 18.82
N ALA A 380 -20.62 -6.80 19.30
CA ALA A 380 -21.80 -6.34 20.04
C ALA A 380 -21.45 -5.49 21.28
N LEU A 381 -20.51 -5.95 22.12
CA LEU A 381 -20.10 -5.24 23.33
C LEU A 381 -19.61 -3.81 23.04
N TYR A 382 -18.80 -3.64 21.99
CA TYR A 382 -18.29 -2.32 21.60
C TYR A 382 -19.39 -1.42 21.05
N LEU A 383 -20.30 -1.96 20.23
CA LEU A 383 -21.40 -1.19 19.65
C LEU A 383 -22.38 -0.71 20.74
N ASP A 384 -22.74 -1.59 21.67
CA ASP A 384 -23.61 -1.27 22.80
C ASP A 384 -22.95 -0.25 23.73
N TRP A 385 -21.68 -0.46 24.05
CA TRP A 385 -20.87 0.48 24.83
C TRP A 385 -20.82 1.85 24.17
N LEU A 386 -20.56 1.92 22.86
CA LEU A 386 -20.43 3.18 22.13
C LEU A 386 -21.76 3.96 22.10
N ALA A 387 -22.89 3.25 21.99
CA ALA A 387 -24.21 3.85 22.05
C ALA A 387 -24.53 4.40 23.45
N ALA A 388 -24.21 3.64 24.51
CA ALA A 388 -24.48 4.00 25.90
C ALA A 388 -23.55 5.12 26.42
N GLU A 389 -22.25 5.03 26.12
CA GLU A 389 -21.22 5.93 26.64
C GLU A 389 -21.02 7.18 25.79
N LYS A 390 -21.75 7.32 24.68
CA LYS A 390 -21.68 8.48 23.78
C LYS A 390 -21.64 9.84 24.51
N PRO A 391 -22.52 10.17 25.48
CA PRO A 391 -22.46 11.45 26.17
C PRO A 391 -21.13 11.64 26.92
N ARG A 392 -20.67 10.61 27.63
CA ARG A 392 -19.43 10.64 28.41
C ARG A 392 -18.20 10.75 27.53
N ILE A 393 -18.20 10.10 26.38
CA ILE A 393 -17.13 10.23 25.38
C ILE A 393 -17.07 11.66 24.85
N LEU A 394 -18.21 12.27 24.52
CA LEU A 394 -18.25 13.67 24.06
C LEU A 394 -17.74 14.63 25.13
N ASP A 395 -18.13 14.44 26.38
CA ASP A 395 -17.64 15.23 27.51
C ASP A 395 -16.12 15.05 27.70
N TYR A 396 -15.62 13.82 27.58
CA TYR A 396 -14.18 13.53 27.63
C TYR A 396 -13.42 14.24 26.49
N LEU A 397 -13.91 14.13 25.25
CA LEU A 397 -13.31 14.78 24.09
C LEU A 397 -13.31 16.31 24.22
N ALA A 398 -14.38 16.90 24.79
CA ALA A 398 -14.42 18.31 25.10
C ALA A 398 -13.40 18.69 26.19
N GLY A 399 -13.29 17.89 27.25
CA GLY A 399 -12.35 18.11 28.35
C GLY A 399 -10.88 18.07 27.94
N ILE A 400 -10.53 17.28 26.91
CA ILE A 400 -9.17 17.24 26.35
C ILE A 400 -8.99 18.16 25.13
N HIS A 401 -9.97 19.00 24.80
CA HIS A 401 -9.96 19.88 23.62
C HIS A 401 -9.71 19.13 22.29
N ALA A 402 -10.32 17.95 22.15
CA ALA A 402 -10.27 17.12 20.94
C ALA A 402 -11.39 17.44 19.94
N THR A 403 -12.44 18.15 20.35
CA THR A 403 -13.51 18.61 19.45
C THR A 403 -13.17 19.99 18.88
N ASP A 404 -13.43 20.17 17.58
CA ASP A 404 -13.41 21.50 16.97
C ASP A 404 -14.82 22.09 17.05
N THR A 405 -15.02 23.04 17.94
CA THR A 405 -16.31 23.74 18.10
C THR A 405 -16.61 24.66 16.92
N SER A 406 -15.60 25.15 16.20
CA SER A 406 -15.79 26.10 15.10
C SER A 406 -16.43 25.48 13.85
N GLY A 407 -16.14 24.19 13.58
CA GLY A 407 -16.76 23.43 12.50
C GLY A 407 -18.14 22.83 12.85
N ASN A 408 -18.38 22.54 14.14
CA ASN A 408 -19.61 21.88 14.60
C ASN A 408 -20.76 22.84 14.92
N ASP A 409 -20.50 24.11 15.25
CA ASP A 409 -21.58 25.08 15.55
C ASP A 409 -22.52 25.30 14.36
N ALA A 410 -22.04 25.20 13.12
CA ALA A 410 -22.87 25.25 11.92
C ALA A 410 -23.76 24.00 11.76
N ILE A 411 -23.26 22.82 12.12
CA ILE A 411 -23.95 21.53 11.97
C ILE A 411 -24.97 21.32 13.10
N LEU A 412 -24.57 21.61 14.34
CA LEU A 412 -25.44 21.56 15.51
C LEU A 412 -26.48 22.69 15.51
N GLY A 413 -26.12 23.86 14.97
CA GLY A 413 -27.04 24.97 14.70
C GLY A 413 -28.13 24.58 13.70
N ALA A 414 -27.77 23.90 12.61
CA ALA A 414 -28.73 23.41 11.62
C ALA A 414 -29.71 22.36 12.18
N GLN A 415 -29.23 21.46 13.05
CA GLN A 415 -30.09 20.45 13.71
C GLN A 415 -31.01 21.06 14.78
N ARG A 416 -30.55 22.10 15.50
CA ARG A 416 -31.38 22.87 16.45
C ARG A 416 -32.46 23.69 15.71
N ALA A 417 -32.12 24.29 14.57
CA ALA A 417 -33.06 25.02 13.71
C ALA A 417 -34.11 24.10 13.05
N ALA A 418 -33.76 22.84 12.76
CA ALA A 418 -34.70 21.85 12.23
C ALA A 418 -35.71 21.37 13.30
N LYS A 419 -35.32 21.34 14.58
CA LYS A 419 -36.21 20.99 15.70
C LYS A 419 -37.10 22.14 16.18
N SER A 420 -36.77 23.39 15.85
CA SER A 420 -37.50 24.58 16.32
C SER A 420 -38.52 25.15 15.34
N LYS A 421 -38.66 24.59 14.13
CA LYS A 421 -39.72 25.03 13.21
C LYS A 421 -41.09 24.52 13.69
N PRO A 422 -42.04 25.41 14.04
CA PRO A 422 -43.39 25.00 14.39
C PRO A 422 -44.08 24.43 13.15
N LYS A 423 -44.91 23.39 13.33
CA LYS A 423 -45.80 22.83 12.30
C LYS A 423 -46.79 23.91 11.82
N GLY A 424 -46.37 24.71 10.84
CA GLY A 424 -47.19 25.67 10.12
C GLY A 424 -47.76 25.06 8.84
N LYS A 425 -49.05 25.34 8.61
CA LYS A 425 -49.92 24.91 7.49
C LYS A 425 -49.26 24.88 6.09
N PRO A 426 -49.77 24.02 5.17
CA PRO A 426 -49.23 23.88 3.83
C PRO A 426 -49.54 25.12 3.00
N ALA A 427 -48.51 25.75 2.45
CA ALA A 427 -48.63 26.80 1.45
C ALA A 427 -48.65 26.20 0.03
N LYS A 428 -49.46 26.82 -0.83
CA LYS A 428 -49.79 26.44 -2.21
C LYS A 428 -48.58 26.10 -3.08
N ALA A 429 -48.79 25.10 -3.93
CA ALA A 429 -47.88 24.62 -4.97
C ALA A 429 -47.36 25.77 -5.86
N ALA A 430 -46.03 25.85 -5.96
CA ALA A 430 -45.33 26.58 -7.00
C ALA A 430 -44.94 25.59 -8.11
N VAL A 431 -45.11 26.05 -9.34
CA VAL A 431 -45.01 25.35 -10.62
C VAL A 431 -43.66 24.65 -10.80
N ALA A 432 -43.70 23.42 -11.29
CA ALA A 432 -42.52 22.61 -11.61
C ALA A 432 -41.72 23.23 -12.76
N PRO A 433 -40.37 23.25 -12.71
CA PRO A 433 -39.58 23.54 -13.89
C PRO A 433 -39.70 22.38 -14.90
N GLU A 434 -39.91 22.73 -16.16
CA GLU A 434 -40.03 21.79 -17.27
C GLU A 434 -38.78 20.89 -17.40
N PRO A 435 -38.95 19.64 -17.85
CA PRO A 435 -37.83 18.76 -18.14
C PRO A 435 -37.03 19.30 -19.32
N PHE A 436 -35.71 19.35 -19.14
CA PHE A 436 -34.74 19.61 -20.20
C PHE A 436 -34.87 18.50 -21.27
N GLN A 437 -35.45 18.84 -22.42
CA GLN A 437 -35.45 17.98 -23.61
C GLN A 437 -34.14 18.21 -24.36
N ASP A 438 -33.28 17.19 -24.35
CA ASP A 438 -32.08 17.13 -25.19
C ASP A 438 -32.40 16.29 -26.43
N ASP A 439 -32.77 16.97 -27.52
CA ASP A 439 -33.08 16.37 -28.83
C ASP A 439 -31.83 16.18 -29.72
N SER A 440 -30.63 16.15 -29.14
CA SER A 440 -29.37 16.09 -29.91
C SER A 440 -28.73 14.69 -30.06
N LEU A 441 -29.47 13.60 -29.87
CA LEU A 441 -29.00 12.23 -30.12
C LEU A 441 -29.90 11.43 -31.10
N ALA A 442 -30.48 12.10 -32.08
CA ALA A 442 -31.06 11.46 -33.25
C ALA A 442 -30.21 11.77 -34.49
N GLY A 443 -29.05 11.11 -34.58
CA GLY A 443 -28.24 11.12 -35.81
C GLY A 443 -26.74 11.00 -35.55
N LEU A 444 -26.28 9.79 -35.20
CA LEU A 444 -25.05 9.14 -35.66
C LEU A 444 -24.94 7.72 -35.11
#